data_AF-A0A2S8ZLP3-F1
#
_entry.id   AF-A0A2S8ZLP3-F1
#
_cell.length_a   1.000
_cell.length_b   1.000
_cell.length_c   1.000
_cell.angle_alpha   90.00
_cell.angle_beta   90.00
_cell.angle_gamma   90.00
#
_symmetry.space_group_name_H-M   'P 1'
#
loop_
_entity.id
_entity.type
_entity.pdbx_description
1 polymer ?
#
loop_
_entity_poly.entity_id
_entity_poly.type
_entity_poly.pdbx_seq_one_letter_code
_entity_poly.pdbx_strand_id
1 'polypeptide(L)'
;MTHFRIREAAGLLGVSDDTVRRWAADGILTLSTDATGHQVVPGAELAERAQALASEPDPGDNVLRSARNRFVGLVTAVRVEGLMAQIELQSGPHRIVSLMSAEAAAELGLEVGSKAVAVTKATMMIIETERTESR
;
A
#
# COMPACT_ATOMS: atom_id res chain seq x y z
N MET A 1 -21.31 -9.50 7.46
CA MET A 1 -20.48 -8.54 6.69
C MET A 1 -19.48 -7.91 7.64
N THR A 2 -18.22 -7.80 7.23
CA THR A 2 -17.16 -7.16 8.03
C THR A 2 -17.41 -5.65 8.09
N HIS A 3 -17.19 -5.08 9.26
CA HIS A 3 -17.31 -3.65 9.52
C HIS A 3 -16.02 -3.18 10.18
N PHE A 4 -15.55 -1.99 9.82
CA PHE A 4 -14.32 -1.41 10.35
C PHE A 4 -14.63 -0.12 11.08
N ARG A 5 -14.05 0.09 12.26
CA ARG A 5 -14.13 1.40 12.91
C ARG A 5 -13.38 2.43 12.07
N ILE A 6 -13.74 3.70 12.23
CA ILE A 6 -13.15 4.80 11.44
C ILE A 6 -11.62 4.78 11.46
N ARG A 7 -11.00 4.55 12.63
CA ARG A 7 -9.54 4.47 12.77
C ARG A 7 -8.93 3.30 12.00
N GLU A 8 -9.59 2.13 12.02
CA GLU A 8 -9.14 0.94 11.29
C GLU A 8 -9.27 1.17 9.79
N ALA A 9 -10.40 1.74 9.34
CA ALA A 9 -10.63 2.11 7.96
C ALA A 9 -9.59 3.13 7.44
N ALA A 10 -9.28 4.15 8.25
CA ALA A 10 -8.26 5.14 7.92
C ALA A 10 -6.87 4.51 7.76
N GLY A 11 -6.50 3.60 8.67
CA GLY A 11 -5.27 2.83 8.59
C GLY A 11 -5.18 1.96 7.32
N LEU A 12 -6.26 1.27 6.97
CA LEU A 12 -6.33 0.42 5.77
C LEU A 12 -6.20 1.21 4.46
N LEU A 13 -6.74 2.43 4.43
CA LEU A 13 -6.69 3.30 3.25
C LEU A 13 -5.45 4.20 3.20
N GLY A 14 -4.62 4.23 4.25
CA GLY A 14 -3.45 5.10 4.33
C GLY A 14 -3.81 6.60 4.43
N VAL A 15 -4.96 6.94 5.01
CA VAL A 15 -5.43 8.32 5.19
C VAL A 15 -5.70 8.65 6.66
N SER A 16 -6.05 9.91 6.96
CA SER A 16 -6.46 10.32 8.31
C SER A 16 -7.91 9.94 8.62
N ASP A 17 -8.23 9.74 9.90
CA ASP A 17 -9.60 9.57 10.41
C ASP A 17 -10.54 10.69 9.93
N ASP A 18 -10.04 11.92 9.89
CA ASP A 18 -10.79 13.09 9.39
C ASP A 18 -11.18 12.93 7.91
N THR A 19 -10.29 12.36 7.09
CA THR A 19 -10.57 12.10 5.67
C THR A 19 -11.68 11.08 5.50
N VAL A 20 -11.69 10.02 6.32
CA VAL A 20 -12.78 9.04 6.33
C VAL A 20 -14.10 9.67 6.77
N ARG A 21 -14.09 10.52 7.81
CA ARG A 21 -15.28 11.26 8.26
C ARG A 21 -15.82 12.21 7.19
N ARG A 22 -14.92 12.90 6.47
CA ARG A 22 -15.29 13.79 5.37
C ARG A 22 -15.97 13.03 4.23
N TRP A 23 -15.40 11.90 3.81
CA TRP A 23 -16.02 11.05 2.80
C TRP A 23 -17.40 10.54 3.22
N ALA A 24 -17.60 10.26 4.49
CA ALA A 24 -18.94 9.92 4.97
C ALA A 24 -19.91 11.10 4.92
N ALA A 25 -19.46 12.31 5.28
CA ALA A 25 -20.26 13.52 5.16
C ALA A 25 -20.62 13.85 3.69
N ASP A 26 -19.71 13.54 2.77
CA ASP A 26 -19.89 13.72 1.32
C ASP A 26 -20.73 12.59 0.67
N GLY A 27 -21.19 11.60 1.46
CA GLY A 27 -21.98 10.47 0.96
C GLY A 27 -21.18 9.43 0.16
N ILE A 28 -19.85 9.50 0.21
CA ILE A 28 -18.94 8.55 -0.45
C ILE A 28 -18.84 7.23 0.33
N LEU A 29 -18.96 7.29 1.66
CA LEU A 29 -18.97 6.11 2.54
C LEU A 29 -20.19 6.15 3.46
N THR A 30 -20.82 5.01 3.67
CA THR A 30 -21.89 4.87 4.66
C THR A 30 -21.29 4.62 6.04
N LEU A 31 -21.73 5.40 7.04
CA LEU A 31 -21.46 5.13 8.45
C LEU A 31 -22.68 4.47 9.08
N SER A 32 -22.48 3.32 9.72
CA SER A 32 -23.44 2.71 10.62
C SER A 32 -22.88 2.67 12.05
N THR A 33 -23.70 2.23 13.00
CA THR A 33 -23.28 2.06 14.39
C THR A 33 -23.27 0.57 14.73
N ASP A 34 -22.18 0.07 15.30
CA ASP A 34 -22.09 -1.32 15.74
C ASP A 34 -22.91 -1.58 17.03
N ALA A 35 -22.99 -2.84 17.45
CA ALA A 35 -23.71 -3.23 18.67
C ALA A 35 -23.16 -2.59 19.96
N THR A 36 -21.98 -1.97 19.91
CA THR A 36 -21.30 -1.30 21.02
C THR A 36 -21.40 0.23 20.95
N GLY A 37 -22.12 0.78 19.97
CA GLY A 37 -22.30 2.23 19.82
C GLY A 37 -21.20 2.95 19.02
N HIS A 38 -20.25 2.21 18.43
CA HIS A 38 -19.17 2.82 17.65
C HIS A 38 -19.54 3.00 16.18
N GLN A 39 -19.10 4.12 15.60
CA GLN A 39 -19.24 4.35 14.16
C GLN A 39 -18.34 3.40 13.37
N VAL A 40 -18.94 2.71 12.40
CA VAL A 40 -18.27 1.73 11.56
C VAL A 40 -18.64 1.91 10.08
N VAL A 41 -17.72 1.51 9.20
CA VAL A 41 -17.86 1.52 7.75
C VAL A 41 -17.98 0.07 7.27
N PRO A 42 -18.93 -0.27 6.38
CA PRO A 42 -18.99 -1.59 5.75
C PRO A 42 -17.71 -1.88 4.95
N GLY A 43 -17.15 -3.07 5.13
CA GLY A 43 -15.90 -3.47 4.46
C GLY A 43 -15.97 -3.48 2.93
N ALA A 44 -17.16 -3.72 2.36
CA ALA A 44 -17.37 -3.70 0.91
C ALA A 44 -17.20 -2.29 0.33
N GLU A 45 -17.86 -1.29 0.92
CA GLU A 45 -17.72 0.11 0.51
C GLU A 45 -16.29 0.61 0.71
N LEU A 46 -15.64 0.17 1.80
CA LEU A 46 -14.24 0.50 2.06
C LEU A 46 -13.31 -0.07 0.97
N ALA A 47 -13.55 -1.31 0.53
CA ALA A 47 -12.78 -1.94 -0.53
C ALA A 47 -13.01 -1.28 -1.90
N GLU A 48 -14.26 -0.90 -2.22
CA GLU A 48 -14.56 -0.13 -3.43
C GLU A 48 -13.83 1.22 -3.43
N ARG A 49 -13.84 1.91 -2.28
CA ARG A 49 -13.10 3.17 -2.14
C ARG A 49 -11.60 3.00 -2.30
N ALA A 50 -11.02 1.93 -1.73
CA ALA A 50 -9.60 1.62 -1.89
C ALA A 50 -9.23 1.41 -3.37
N GLN A 51 -10.07 0.70 -4.13
CA GLN A 51 -9.85 0.49 -5.56
C GLN A 51 -9.93 1.80 -6.36
N ALA A 52 -10.88 2.68 -6.02
CA ALA A 52 -11.01 3.98 -6.66
C ALA A 52 -9.75 4.84 -6.44
N LEU A 53 -9.24 4.90 -5.21
CA LEU A 53 -7.99 5.62 -4.86
C LEU A 53 -6.78 5.07 -5.62
N ALA A 54 -6.67 3.74 -5.73
CA ALA A 54 -5.56 3.10 -6.44
C ALA A 54 -5.60 3.28 -7.96
N SER A 55 -6.76 3.61 -8.52
CA SER A 55 -6.96 3.78 -9.97
C SER A 55 -6.69 5.21 -10.44
N GLU A 56 -6.47 6.16 -9.52
CA GLU A 56 -6.08 7.53 -9.87
C GLU A 56 -4.66 7.49 -10.48
N PRO A 57 -4.49 7.84 -11.77
CA PRO A 57 -3.19 7.74 -12.42
C PRO A 57 -2.18 8.69 -11.79
N ASP A 58 -0.95 8.20 -11.56
CA ASP A 58 0.19 9.06 -11.23
C ASP A 58 0.43 9.99 -12.44
N PRO A 59 0.29 11.33 -12.30
CA PRO A 59 0.42 12.28 -13.39
C PRO A 59 1.88 12.33 -13.86
N GLY A 60 2.26 11.39 -14.73
CA GLY A 60 3.61 11.23 -15.26
C GLY A 60 3.96 9.82 -15.74
N ASP A 61 3.12 8.80 -15.49
CA ASP A 61 3.44 7.42 -15.87
C ASP A 61 3.03 7.10 -17.33
N ASN A 62 3.98 7.25 -18.25
CA ASN A 62 3.82 6.91 -19.68
C ASN A 62 4.22 5.46 -20.02
N VAL A 63 4.31 4.54 -19.05
CA VAL A 63 4.82 3.19 -19.29
C VAL A 63 3.73 2.11 -19.22
N LEU A 64 3.56 1.37 -20.32
CA LEU A 64 2.73 0.16 -20.34
C LEU A 64 3.47 -1.00 -19.66
N ARG A 65 2.89 -1.60 -18.61
CA ARG A 65 3.51 -2.70 -17.85
C ARG A 65 2.50 -3.77 -17.44
N SER A 66 2.97 -5.02 -17.32
CA SER A 66 2.17 -6.16 -16.83
C SER A 66 2.22 -6.34 -15.31
N ALA A 67 3.22 -5.75 -14.64
CA ALA A 67 3.34 -5.75 -13.19
C ALA A 67 2.48 -4.64 -12.58
N ARG A 68 1.55 -5.02 -11.69
CA ARG A 68 0.51 -4.13 -11.17
C ARG A 68 0.82 -3.46 -9.84
N ASN A 69 1.73 -4.01 -9.05
CA ASN A 69 2.05 -3.47 -7.73
C ASN A 69 3.30 -2.60 -7.84
N ARG A 70 3.13 -1.31 -7.56
CA ARG A 70 4.19 -0.31 -7.57
C ARG A 70 4.26 0.33 -6.20
N PHE A 71 5.47 0.39 -5.67
CA PHE A 71 5.74 1.00 -4.39
C PHE A 71 6.79 2.09 -4.59
N VAL A 72 6.33 3.34 -4.62
CA VAL A 72 7.19 4.50 -4.80
C VAL A 72 7.78 4.86 -3.44
N GLY A 73 9.10 4.99 -3.37
CA GLY A 73 9.76 5.24 -2.11
C GLY A 73 11.15 5.84 -2.24
N LEU A 74 11.81 5.95 -1.10
CA LEU A 74 13.20 6.37 -0.98
C LEU A 74 14.08 5.17 -0.65
N VAL A 75 15.22 5.04 -1.33
CA VAL A 75 16.22 4.03 -1.01
C VAL A 75 16.82 4.36 0.35
N THR A 76 16.80 3.41 1.29
CA THR A 76 17.29 3.59 2.65
C THR A 76 18.57 2.80 2.93
N ALA A 77 18.85 1.75 2.16
CA ALA A 77 20.10 1.01 2.23
C ALA A 77 20.45 0.40 0.88
N VAL A 78 21.75 0.37 0.58
CA VAL A 78 22.34 -0.32 -0.56
C VAL A 78 23.49 -1.16 -0.01
N ARG A 79 23.37 -2.48 -0.09
CA ARG A 79 24.42 -3.43 0.33
C ARG A 79 24.81 -4.28 -0.86
N VAL A 80 26.09 -4.24 -1.24
CA VAL A 80 26.62 -5.01 -2.36
C VAL A 80 27.63 -6.02 -1.83
N GLU A 81 27.45 -7.29 -2.18
CA GLU A 81 28.35 -8.37 -1.81
C GLU A 81 28.51 -9.34 -2.99
N GLY A 82 29.72 -9.42 -3.54
CA GLY A 82 30.00 -10.21 -4.74
C GLY A 82 29.15 -9.78 -5.93
N LEU A 83 28.41 -10.73 -6.51
CA LEU A 83 27.55 -10.49 -7.68
C LEU A 83 26.14 -10.02 -7.30
N MET A 84 25.82 -9.91 -6.01
CA MET A 84 24.48 -9.61 -5.53
C MET A 84 24.44 -8.27 -4.82
N ALA A 85 23.27 -7.63 -4.87
CA ALA A 85 22.94 -6.43 -4.13
C ALA A 85 21.60 -6.62 -3.41
N GLN A 86 21.55 -6.12 -2.18
CA GLN A 86 20.33 -5.93 -1.41
C GLN A 86 20.02 -4.43 -1.36
N ILE A 87 18.82 -4.09 -1.82
CA ILE A 87 18.30 -2.72 -1.79
C ILE A 87 17.12 -2.67 -0.84
N GLU A 88 17.12 -1.68 0.04
CA GLU A 88 15.99 -1.38 0.91
C GLU A 88 15.31 -0.08 0.46
N LEU A 89 13.98 -0.12 0.36
CA LEU A 89 13.13 0.99 -0.04
C LEU A 89 12.09 1.26 1.05
N GLN A 90 11.96 2.52 1.47
CA GLN A 90 10.85 2.97 2.31
C GLN A 90 9.76 3.58 1.45
N SER A 91 8.59 2.93 1.40
CA SER A 91 7.40 3.34 0.65
C SER A 91 6.23 3.55 1.60
N GLY A 92 5.98 4.80 2.01
CA GLY A 92 5.01 5.09 3.06
C GLY A 92 5.35 4.33 4.34
N PRO A 93 4.42 3.59 4.97
CA PRO A 93 4.70 2.79 6.16
C PRO A 93 5.44 1.47 5.87
N HIS A 94 5.65 1.11 4.60
CA HIS A 94 6.18 -0.18 4.20
C HIS A 94 7.68 -0.14 3.90
N ARG A 95 8.46 -1.03 4.53
CA ARG A 95 9.85 -1.33 4.15
C ARG A 95 9.87 -2.48 3.16
N ILE A 96 10.45 -2.26 1.99
CA ILE A 96 10.55 -3.23 0.91
C ILE A 96 12.02 -3.58 0.73
N VAL A 97 12.31 -4.89 0.61
CA VAL A 97 13.66 -5.39 0.37
C VAL A 97 13.67 -6.10 -0.97
N SER A 98 14.60 -5.71 -1.84
CA SER A 98 14.84 -6.37 -3.12
C SER A 98 16.25 -6.95 -3.15
N LEU A 99 16.36 -8.17 -3.65
CA LEU A 99 17.63 -8.78 -4.03
C LEU A 99 17.74 -8.73 -5.55
N MET A 100 18.84 -8.17 -6.04
CA MET A 100 19.16 -8.06 -7.47
C MET A 100 20.65 -8.25 -7.71
N SER A 101 21.08 -8.28 -8.98
CA SER A 101 22.52 -8.31 -9.27
C SER A 101 23.18 -6.99 -8.87
N ALA A 102 24.45 -7.07 -8.49
CA ALA A 102 25.28 -5.89 -8.21
C ALA A 102 25.37 -4.96 -9.43
N GLU A 103 25.44 -5.54 -10.64
CA GLU A 103 25.41 -4.83 -11.91
C GLU A 103 24.12 -4.03 -12.09
N ALA A 104 22.95 -4.64 -11.89
CA ALA A 104 21.66 -3.95 -12.04
C ALA A 104 21.51 -2.79 -11.04
N ALA A 105 21.98 -2.97 -9.80
CA ALA A 105 21.98 -1.89 -8.81
C ALA A 105 22.86 -0.71 -9.23
N ALA A 106 24.02 -0.98 -9.81
CA ALA A 106 24.93 0.04 -10.33
C ALA A 106 24.38 0.74 -11.58
N GLU A 107 23.83 0.00 -12.55
CA GLU A 107 23.20 0.55 -13.75
C GLU A 107 22.03 1.48 -13.43
N LEU A 108 21.25 1.14 -12.40
CA LEU A 108 20.13 1.96 -11.92
C LEU A 108 20.58 3.19 -11.11
N GLY A 109 21.87 3.30 -10.76
CA GLY A 109 22.39 4.41 -9.95
C GLY A 109 21.73 4.50 -8.57
N LEU A 110 21.44 3.35 -7.94
CA LEU A 110 20.75 3.33 -6.65
C LEU A 110 21.70 3.75 -5.52
N GLU A 111 21.30 4.80 -4.81
CA GLU A 111 22.04 5.36 -3.69
C GLU A 111 21.07 5.67 -2.55
N VAL A 112 21.55 5.67 -1.31
CA VAL A 112 20.71 6.06 -0.17
C VAL A 112 20.19 7.48 -0.37
N GLY A 113 18.87 7.64 -0.26
CA GLY A 113 18.16 8.90 -0.49
C GLY A 113 17.59 9.06 -1.90
N SER A 114 17.93 8.18 -2.86
CA SER A 114 17.37 8.27 -4.21
C SER A 114 15.90 7.82 -4.24
N LYS A 115 15.09 8.43 -5.13
CA LYS A 115 13.72 7.99 -5.39
C LYS A 115 13.76 6.77 -6.30
N ALA A 116 13.11 5.69 -5.87
CA ALA A 116 12.97 4.48 -6.68
C ALA A 116 11.54 3.92 -6.58
N VAL A 117 11.20 3.05 -7.52
CA VAL A 117 9.92 2.36 -7.56
C VAL A 117 10.17 0.86 -7.53
N ALA A 118 9.79 0.20 -6.44
CA ALA A 118 9.77 -1.25 -6.41
C ALA A 118 8.53 -1.73 -7.16
N VAL A 119 8.73 -2.67 -8.09
CA VAL A 119 7.67 -3.22 -8.91
C VAL A 119 7.65 -4.72 -8.72
N THR A 120 6.49 -5.29 -8.40
CA THR A 120 6.31 -6.75 -8.30
C THR A 120 5.14 -7.24 -9.12
N LYS A 121 5.26 -8.47 -9.64
CA LYS A 121 4.19 -9.13 -10.37
C LYS A 121 3.09 -9.53 -9.39
N ALA A 122 1.83 -9.29 -9.74
CA ALA A 122 0.69 -9.62 -8.88
C ALA A 122 0.68 -11.09 -8.42
N THR A 123 1.15 -12.00 -9.26
CA THR A 123 1.21 -13.45 -8.97
C THR A 123 2.28 -13.84 -7.96
N MET A 124 3.12 -12.91 -7.49
CA MET A 124 4.14 -13.16 -6.46
C MET A 124 3.73 -12.63 -5.09
N MET A 125 2.52 -12.09 -4.93
CA MET A 125 2.02 -11.63 -3.64
C MET A 125 1.25 -12.74 -2.91
N ILE A 126 1.41 -12.77 -1.59
CA ILE A 126 0.69 -13.66 -0.68
C ILE A 126 -0.29 -12.80 0.10
N ILE A 127 -1.54 -13.26 0.26
CA ILE A 127 -2.56 -12.61 1.06
C ILE A 127 -2.77 -13.43 2.32
N GLU A 128 -2.72 -12.77 3.47
CA GLU A 128 -2.99 -13.35 4.78
C GLU A 128 -4.14 -12.58 5.44
N THR A 129 -4.90 -13.25 6.29
CA THR A 129 -6.02 -12.65 7.05
C THR A 129 -6.02 -13.20 8.47
N GLU A 130 -6.54 -12.43 9.43
CA GLU A 130 -6.66 -12.88 10.81
C GLU A 130 -7.55 -14.12 10.91
N ARG A 131 -7.21 -15.04 11.82
CA ARG A 131 -8.05 -16.20 12.11
C ARG A 131 -9.26 -15.72 12.92
N THR A 132 -10.46 -15.75 12.34
CA THR A 132 -11.69 -15.51 13.10
C THR A 132 -11.87 -16.63 14.13
N GLU A 133 -11.64 -16.36 15.41
CA GLU A 133 -12.04 -17.29 16.47
C GLU A 133 -13.57 -17.27 16.53
N SER A 134 -14.20 -18.36 16.07
CA SER A 134 -15.61 -18.61 16.32
C SER A 134 -15.77 -18.93 17.80
N ARG A 135 -16.26 -17.97 18.58
CA ARG A 135 -16.79 -18.22 19.92
C ARG A 135 -18.20 -18.79 19.84
#